data_AF-A0A950ETT2-F1
#
_entry.id   AF-A0A950ETT2-F1
#
_cell.length_a   1.000
_cell.length_b   1.000
_cell.length_c   1.000
_cell.angle_alpha   90.00
_cell.angle_beta   90.00
_cell.angle_gamma   90.00
#
_symmetry.space_group_name_H-M   'P 1'
#
loop_
_entity.id
_entity.type
_entity.pdbx_description
1 polymer ?
#
loop_
_entity_poly.entity_id
_entity_poly.type
_entity_poly.pdbx_seq_one_letter_code
_entity_poly.pdbx_strand_id
1 'polypeptide(L)'
;LVVTAITLIGDAVSVITSFLTGDLTSRFLLQALVLLFIAGGVFWYYLGTVRSNAPNPMRDRWFGVAAAVVVCAFVVMGFLLTGSPSRIRAREMDNTRLQRLSEISYELHQRVAPKPEGEGLKLPTSLDQVLSLSRNDTVDPITDKPFEYIPAAVGTKYELCATFDDSGSSPNAAAIWTHPAGHHCFQLDAAAPAERYYNYYNRYGDIHNRHVVQLGHT
;
A
#
# COMPACT_ATOMS: atom_id res chain seq x y z
N LEU A 1 15.87 17.00 -23.29
CA LEU A 1 15.88 15.89 -24.26
C LEU A 1 15.91 14.53 -23.56
N VAL A 2 16.89 14.25 -22.68
CA VAL A 2 16.91 12.99 -21.90
C VAL A 2 15.73 12.91 -20.91
N VAL A 3 15.49 13.98 -20.14
CA VAL A 3 14.36 14.02 -19.18
C VAL A 3 13.02 13.86 -19.89
N THR A 4 12.84 14.52 -21.04
CA THR A 4 11.63 14.43 -21.87
C THR A 4 11.43 13.05 -22.49
N ALA A 5 12.51 12.34 -22.84
CA ALA A 5 12.43 10.98 -23.35
C ALA A 5 12.01 10.00 -22.25
N ILE A 6 12.56 10.15 -21.04
CA ILE A 6 12.21 9.31 -19.88
C ILE A 6 10.75 9.50 -19.47
N THR A 7 10.25 10.74 -19.41
CA THR A 7 8.84 11.00 -19.09
C THR A 7 7.90 10.45 -20.15
N LEU A 8 8.25 10.54 -21.44
CA LEU A 8 7.42 10.01 -22.53
C LEU A 8 7.31 8.48 -22.49
N ILE A 9 8.38 7.79 -22.11
CA ILE A 9 8.38 6.32 -21.93
C ILE A 9 7.52 5.94 -20.71
N GLY A 10 7.66 6.65 -19.59
CA GLY A 10 6.85 6.40 -18.40
C GLY A 10 5.35 6.60 -18.66
N ASP A 11 4.99 7.62 -19.43
CA ASP A 11 3.62 7.88 -19.86
C ASP A 11 3.08 6.75 -20.75
N ALA A 12 3.84 6.35 -21.77
CA ALA A 12 3.47 5.25 -22.66
C ALA A 12 3.22 3.93 -21.91
N VAL A 13 4.08 3.60 -20.94
CA VAL A 13 3.90 2.40 -20.10
C VAL A 13 2.63 2.51 -19.25
N SER A 14 2.39 3.67 -18.62
CA SER A 14 1.18 3.92 -17.82
C SER A 14 -0.11 3.76 -18.66
N VAL A 15 -0.12 4.30 -19.88
CA VAL A 15 -1.26 4.17 -20.82
C VAL A 15 -1.50 2.71 -21.20
N ILE A 16 -0.44 1.95 -21.51
CA ILE A 16 -0.57 0.54 -21.86
C ILE A 16 -1.15 -0.27 -20.70
N THR A 17 -0.63 -0.05 -19.47
CA THR A 17 -1.13 -0.76 -18.28
C THR A 17 -2.60 -0.44 -17.97
N SER A 18 -3.03 0.81 -18.18
CA SER A 18 -4.41 1.25 -17.98
C SER A 18 -5.35 0.75 -19.08
N PHE A 19 -4.86 0.63 -20.32
CA PHE A 19 -5.58 -0.02 -21.42
C PHE A 19 -5.81 -1.51 -21.17
N LEU A 20 -4.81 -2.19 -20.60
CA LEU A 20 -4.89 -3.61 -20.23
C LEU A 20 -5.84 -3.88 -19.05
N THR A 21 -6.07 -2.88 -18.19
CA THR A 21 -6.98 -3.00 -17.02
C THR A 21 -8.39 -2.47 -17.26
N GLY A 22 -8.68 -1.89 -18.43
CA GLY A 22 -10.03 -1.46 -18.82
C GLY A 22 -10.52 -0.15 -18.20
N ASP A 23 -9.65 0.61 -17.52
CA ASP A 23 -10.00 1.80 -16.73
C ASP A 23 -9.63 3.11 -17.47
N LEU A 24 -10.06 3.19 -18.73
CA LEU A 24 -9.38 3.95 -19.80
C LEU A 24 -9.55 5.47 -19.80
N THR A 25 -10.37 6.07 -18.94
CA THR A 25 -10.87 7.43 -19.22
C THR A 25 -10.32 8.53 -18.33
N SER A 26 -9.97 8.29 -17.07
CA SER A 26 -9.63 9.37 -16.14
C SER A 26 -8.17 9.84 -16.26
N ARG A 27 -7.22 8.90 -16.25
CA ARG A 27 -5.78 9.19 -16.24
C ARG A 27 -5.30 9.71 -17.60
N PHE A 28 -5.75 9.07 -18.68
CA PHE A 28 -5.42 9.46 -20.06
C PHE A 28 -5.88 10.88 -20.40
N LEU A 29 -7.11 11.24 -20.02
CA LEU A 29 -7.70 12.55 -20.33
C LEU A 29 -6.99 13.67 -19.57
N LEU A 30 -6.62 13.42 -18.30
CA LEU A 30 -5.85 14.37 -17.50
C LEU A 30 -4.44 14.57 -18.07
N GLN A 31 -3.75 13.49 -18.46
CA GLN A 31 -2.42 13.56 -19.06
C GLN A 31 -2.43 14.31 -20.41
N ALA A 32 -3.41 14.04 -21.28
CA ALA A 32 -3.57 14.73 -22.55
C ALA A 32 -3.84 16.24 -22.35
N LEU A 33 -4.64 16.62 -21.36
CA LEU A 33 -4.92 18.01 -21.03
C LEU A 33 -3.66 18.73 -20.54
N VAL A 34 -2.88 18.11 -19.66
CA VAL A 34 -1.59 18.66 -19.20
C VAL A 34 -0.63 18.88 -20.37
N LEU A 35 -0.53 17.93 -21.29
CA LEU A 35 0.33 18.04 -22.48
C LEU A 35 -0.12 19.19 -23.40
N LEU A 36 -1.43 19.31 -23.64
CA LEU A 36 -2.01 20.40 -24.42
C LEU A 36 -1.76 21.76 -23.75
N PHE A 37 -1.87 21.83 -22.42
CA PHE A 37 -1.61 23.05 -21.67
C PHE A 37 -0.14 23.50 -21.79
N ILE A 38 0.81 22.57 -21.63
CA ILE A 38 2.25 22.87 -21.78
C ILE A 38 2.56 23.28 -23.22
N ALA A 39 2.11 22.49 -24.21
CA ALA A 39 2.37 22.78 -25.63
C ALA A 39 1.72 24.10 -26.06
N GLY A 40 0.48 24.36 -25.63
CA GLY A 40 -0.23 25.61 -25.89
C GLY A 40 0.45 26.81 -25.24
N GLY A 41 0.92 26.68 -24.00
CA GLY A 41 1.67 27.74 -23.31
C GLY A 41 2.98 28.09 -24.00
N VAL A 42 3.75 27.08 -24.41
CA VAL A 42 5.00 27.28 -25.18
C VAL A 42 4.70 27.92 -26.53
N PHE A 43 3.72 27.40 -27.26
CA PHE A 43 3.31 27.95 -28.56
C PHE A 43 2.87 29.42 -28.45
N TRP A 44 2.07 29.75 -27.43
CA TRP A 44 1.62 31.12 -27.17
C TRP A 44 2.78 32.07 -26.86
N TYR A 45 3.73 31.62 -26.03
CA TYR A 45 4.96 32.39 -25.76
C TYR A 45 5.71 32.67 -27.06
N TYR A 46 5.96 31.64 -27.88
CA TYR A 46 6.67 31.76 -29.17
C TYR A 46 5.97 32.72 -30.15
N LEU A 47 4.64 32.62 -30.28
CA LEU A 47 3.84 33.51 -31.12
C LEU A 47 3.95 34.97 -30.67
N GLY A 48 4.00 35.20 -29.36
CA GLY A 48 4.18 36.51 -28.75
C GLY A 48 5.58 37.11 -28.99
N THR A 49 6.63 36.29 -29.03
CA THR A 49 7.99 36.76 -29.38
C THR A 49 8.09 37.12 -30.86
N VAL A 50 7.56 36.27 -31.76
CA VAL A 50 7.59 36.49 -33.21
C VAL A 50 6.79 37.74 -33.61
N ARG A 51 5.73 38.06 -32.87
CA ARG A 51 4.90 39.25 -33.13
C ARG A 51 5.48 40.54 -32.53
N SER A 52 6.47 40.48 -31.64
CA SER A 52 7.05 41.64 -30.96
C SER A 52 8.44 41.99 -31.49
N ASN A 53 8.58 43.16 -32.11
CA ASN A 53 9.85 43.64 -32.69
C ASN A 53 10.86 44.21 -31.67
N ALA A 54 10.55 44.22 -30.37
CA ALA A 54 11.45 44.72 -29.33
C ALA A 54 11.36 43.83 -28.07
N PRO A 55 12.50 43.40 -27.50
CA PRO A 55 12.52 42.63 -26.25
C PRO A 55 12.04 43.52 -25.10
N ASN A 56 10.94 43.12 -24.45
CA ASN A 56 10.45 43.80 -23.25
C ASN A 56 10.81 42.98 -22.00
N PRO A 57 11.82 43.40 -21.21
CA PRO A 57 12.31 42.63 -20.07
C PRO A 57 11.25 42.44 -18.97
N MET A 58 10.21 43.28 -18.93
CA MET A 58 9.12 43.15 -17.96
C MET A 58 8.19 41.99 -18.30
N ARG A 59 7.97 41.70 -19.60
CA ARG A 59 7.16 40.56 -20.05
C ARG A 59 7.84 39.25 -19.69
N ASP A 60 9.13 39.13 -19.96
CA ASP A 60 9.87 37.88 -19.77
C ASP A 60 9.99 37.53 -18.28
N ARG A 61 10.12 38.55 -17.41
CA ARG A 61 10.11 38.35 -15.95
C ARG A 61 8.75 37.91 -15.42
N TRP A 62 7.65 38.45 -15.95
CA TRP A 62 6.29 38.01 -15.60
C TRP A 62 6.00 36.57 -16.04
N PHE A 63 6.44 36.17 -17.24
CA PHE A 63 6.33 34.78 -17.68
C PHE A 63 7.12 33.82 -16.78
N GLY A 64 8.33 34.19 -16.36
CA GLY A 64 9.11 33.40 -15.42
C GLY A 64 8.42 33.21 -14.07
N VAL A 65 7.85 34.29 -13.50
CA VAL A 65 7.09 34.22 -12.26
C VAL A 65 5.82 33.38 -12.42
N ALA A 66 5.06 33.58 -13.51
CA ALA A 66 3.86 32.80 -13.78
C ALA A 66 4.17 31.30 -13.92
N ALA A 67 5.24 30.94 -14.64
CA ALA A 67 5.68 29.56 -14.77
C ALA A 67 6.08 28.96 -13.41
N ALA A 68 6.83 29.70 -12.57
CA ALA A 68 7.22 29.24 -11.24
C ALA A 68 6.00 29.02 -10.34
N VAL A 69 5.02 29.93 -10.35
CA VAL A 69 3.77 29.80 -9.59
C VAL A 69 2.98 28.58 -10.04
N VAL A 70 2.86 28.35 -11.35
CA VAL A 70 2.17 27.18 -11.91
C VAL A 70 2.85 25.88 -11.47
N VAL A 71 4.19 25.81 -11.53
CA VAL A 71 4.94 24.63 -11.06
C VAL A 71 4.72 24.40 -9.56
N CYS A 72 4.82 25.44 -8.74
CA CYS A 72 4.53 25.32 -7.30
C CYS A 72 3.10 24.84 -7.03
N ALA A 73 2.11 25.36 -7.77
CA ALA A 73 0.72 24.96 -7.64
C ALA A 73 0.52 23.46 -7.98
N PHE A 74 1.13 22.97 -9.06
CA PHE A 74 1.07 21.55 -9.42
C PHE A 74 1.74 20.66 -8.37
N VAL A 75 2.88 21.07 -7.81
CA VAL A 75 3.56 20.31 -6.74
C VAL A 75 2.67 20.22 -5.50
N VAL A 76 2.12 21.36 -5.04
CA VAL A 76 1.22 21.40 -3.88
C VAL A 76 -0.03 20.55 -4.13
N MET A 77 -0.65 20.68 -5.31
CA MET A 77 -1.84 19.91 -5.68
C MET A 77 -1.54 18.41 -5.76
N GLY A 78 -0.37 18.02 -6.28
CA GLY A 78 0.09 16.63 -6.29
C GLY A 78 0.19 16.03 -4.88
N PHE A 79 0.71 16.78 -3.91
CA PHE A 79 0.74 16.34 -2.51
C PHE A 79 -0.64 16.28 -1.86
N LEU A 80 -1.53 17.22 -2.18
CA LEU A 80 -2.90 17.21 -1.64
C LEU A 80 -3.71 16.01 -2.17
N LEU A 81 -3.53 15.65 -3.44
CA LEU A 81 -4.25 14.53 -4.08
C LEU A 81 -3.68 13.16 -3.70
N THR A 82 -2.34 13.04 -3.60
CA THR A 82 -1.66 11.75 -3.33
C THR A 82 -1.55 11.44 -1.84
N GLY A 83 -1.75 12.44 -0.97
CA GLY A 83 -1.48 12.36 0.46
C GLY A 83 -0.02 12.68 0.79
N SER A 84 0.26 13.01 2.05
CA SER A 84 1.62 13.33 2.49
C SER A 84 2.51 12.08 2.51
N PRO A 85 3.81 12.19 2.18
CA PRO A 85 4.74 11.05 2.23
C PRO A 85 4.81 10.39 3.62
N SER A 86 4.52 11.14 4.68
CA SER A 86 4.40 10.61 6.04
C SER A 86 3.28 9.59 6.19
N ARG A 87 2.12 9.81 5.56
CA ARG A 87 0.99 8.86 5.64
C ARG A 87 1.26 7.60 4.84
N ILE A 88 1.93 7.71 3.70
CA ILE A 88 2.35 6.54 2.92
C ILE A 88 3.27 5.66 3.76
N ARG A 89 4.23 6.26 4.45
CA ARG A 89 5.15 5.53 5.34
C ARG A 89 4.41 4.89 6.53
N ALA A 90 3.50 5.61 7.18
CA ALA A 90 2.69 5.07 8.28
C ALA A 90 1.84 3.87 7.82
N ARG A 91 1.25 3.96 6.63
CA ARG A 91 0.45 2.88 6.07
C ARG A 91 1.28 1.63 5.74
N GLU A 92 2.51 1.81 5.26
CA GLU A 92 3.41 0.68 4.99
C GLU A 92 3.87 0.00 6.28
N MET A 93 4.08 0.80 7.33
CA MET A 93 4.35 0.30 8.69
C MET A 93 3.19 -0.55 9.22
N ASP A 94 1.97 -0.04 9.11
CA ASP A 94 0.76 -0.77 9.49
C ASP A 94 0.55 -2.04 8.66
N ASN A 95 0.86 -1.99 7.36
CA ASN A 95 0.80 -3.17 6.50
C ASN A 95 1.76 -4.27 6.95
N THR A 96 2.97 -3.89 7.34
CA THR A 96 3.97 -4.84 7.87
C THR A 96 3.47 -5.49 9.17
N ARG A 97 2.85 -4.72 10.07
CA ARG A 97 2.25 -5.26 11.31
C ARG A 97 1.11 -6.23 11.01
N LEU A 98 0.19 -5.86 10.11
CA LEU A 98 -0.92 -6.73 9.70
C LEU A 98 -0.42 -8.03 9.06
N GLN A 99 0.65 -7.96 8.25
CA GLN A 99 1.28 -9.14 7.69
C GLN A 99 1.73 -10.11 8.79
N ARG A 100 2.45 -9.61 9.81
CA ARG A 100 2.90 -10.44 10.95
C ARG A 100 1.74 -11.03 11.74
N LEU A 101 0.72 -10.24 12.04
CA LEU A 101 -0.47 -10.74 12.73
C LEU A 101 -1.18 -11.83 11.92
N SER A 102 -1.23 -11.69 10.60
CA SER A 102 -1.81 -12.71 9.72
C SER A 102 -0.97 -14.01 9.71
N GLU A 103 0.36 -13.91 9.72
CA GLU A 103 1.29 -15.04 9.82
C GLU A 103 1.09 -15.79 11.15
N ILE A 104 1.04 -15.06 12.27
CA ILE A 104 0.76 -15.64 13.60
C ILE A 104 -0.61 -16.35 13.59
N SER A 105 -1.64 -15.68 13.06
CA SER A 105 -2.99 -16.25 13.01
C SER A 105 -3.06 -17.55 12.20
N TYR A 106 -2.27 -17.63 11.13
CA TYR A 106 -2.15 -18.81 10.29
C TYR A 106 -1.47 -19.97 11.01
N GLU A 107 -0.36 -19.70 11.71
CA GLU A 107 0.33 -20.72 12.50
C GLU A 107 -0.53 -21.27 13.64
N LEU A 108 -1.32 -20.40 14.28
CA LEU A 108 -2.29 -20.83 15.29
C LEU A 108 -3.42 -21.67 14.67
N HIS A 109 -3.92 -21.30 13.49
CA HIS A 109 -4.90 -22.09 12.77
C HIS A 109 -4.36 -23.47 12.40
N GLN A 110 -3.15 -23.57 11.85
CA GLN A 110 -2.51 -24.84 11.47
C GLN A 110 -2.31 -25.81 12.66
N ARG A 111 -2.22 -25.28 13.89
CA ARG A 111 -2.13 -26.08 15.10
C ARG A 111 -3.47 -26.65 15.54
N VAL A 112 -4.51 -25.82 15.49
CA VAL A 112 -5.87 -26.15 15.96
C VAL A 112 -6.69 -26.88 14.90
N ALA A 113 -6.38 -26.68 13.62
CA ALA A 113 -7.07 -27.32 12.51
C ALA A 113 -7.03 -28.85 12.65
N PRO A 114 -8.14 -29.56 12.35
CA PRO A 114 -8.17 -31.01 12.38
C PRO A 114 -7.10 -31.59 11.46
N LYS A 115 -6.32 -32.55 11.96
CA LYS A 115 -5.29 -33.24 11.16
C LYS A 115 -5.78 -34.63 10.77
N PRO A 116 -5.31 -35.18 9.64
CA PRO A 116 -5.67 -36.54 9.23
C PRO A 116 -5.27 -37.60 10.28
N GLU A 117 -4.31 -37.30 11.14
CA GLU A 117 -3.77 -38.20 12.17
C GLU A 117 -4.39 -37.99 13.58
N GLY A 118 -5.34 -37.06 13.75
CA GLY A 118 -6.01 -36.82 15.04
C GLY A 118 -6.64 -35.44 15.22
N GLU A 119 -7.17 -35.18 16.41
CA GLU A 119 -7.69 -33.86 16.78
C GLU A 119 -6.56 -32.82 16.84
N GLY A 120 -6.86 -31.59 16.42
CA GLY A 120 -5.91 -30.47 16.50
C GLY A 120 -5.48 -30.16 17.92
N LEU A 121 -4.31 -29.52 18.08
CA LEU A 121 -3.79 -29.13 19.38
C LEU A 121 -4.60 -27.98 19.98
N LYS A 122 -4.61 -27.88 21.32
CA LYS A 122 -5.14 -26.72 22.04
C LYS A 122 -4.30 -25.47 21.75
N LEU A 123 -4.94 -24.30 21.86
CA LEU A 123 -4.24 -23.02 21.77
C LEU A 123 -3.11 -22.94 22.81
N PRO A 124 -1.93 -22.41 22.42
CA PRO A 124 -0.81 -22.24 23.34
C PRO A 124 -1.13 -21.16 24.38
N THR A 125 -0.49 -21.23 25.54
CA THR A 125 -0.66 -20.19 26.58
C THR A 125 0.14 -18.93 26.24
N SER A 126 1.17 -19.05 25.39
CA SER A 126 2.02 -17.96 24.92
C SER A 126 2.52 -18.24 23.51
N LEU A 127 2.83 -17.19 22.74
CA LEU A 127 3.36 -17.33 21.38
C LEU A 127 4.74 -18.02 21.35
N ASP A 128 5.52 -17.96 22.43
CA ASP A 128 6.84 -18.60 22.53
C ASP A 128 6.75 -20.14 22.49
N GLN A 129 5.59 -20.73 22.75
CA GLN A 129 5.37 -22.18 22.65
C GLN A 129 5.17 -22.63 21.18
N VAL A 130 5.04 -21.69 20.25
CA VAL A 130 4.85 -21.96 18.83
C VAL A 130 6.21 -22.08 18.16
N LEU A 131 6.77 -23.30 18.09
CA LEU A 131 8.06 -23.60 17.47
C LEU A 131 8.24 -23.11 16.02
N SER A 132 7.13 -22.91 15.29
CA SER A 132 7.15 -22.38 13.91
C SER A 132 7.29 -20.86 13.85
N LEU A 133 7.06 -20.15 14.95
CA LEU A 133 7.25 -18.71 15.07
C LEU A 133 8.62 -18.42 15.70
N SER A 134 9.41 -17.59 15.03
CA SER A 134 10.63 -17.03 15.61
C SER A 134 10.31 -15.78 16.44
N ARG A 135 11.25 -15.35 17.29
CA ARG A 135 11.17 -14.05 17.99
C ARG A 135 10.91 -12.90 17.01
N ASN A 136 11.44 -12.96 15.80
CA ASN A 136 11.25 -11.92 14.77
C ASN A 136 9.83 -11.89 14.17
N ASP A 137 9.05 -12.96 14.36
CA ASP A 137 7.67 -13.04 13.85
C ASP A 137 6.67 -12.59 14.92
N THR A 138 7.05 -12.68 16.20
CA THR A 138 6.21 -12.31 17.35
C THR A 138 6.46 -10.89 17.88
N VAL A 139 7.39 -10.15 17.27
CA VAL A 139 7.66 -8.74 17.61
C VAL A 139 7.37 -7.83 16.44
N ASP A 140 6.96 -6.60 16.75
CA ASP A 140 6.83 -5.53 15.79
C ASP A 140 8.24 -5.14 15.27
N PRO A 141 8.54 -5.28 13.96
CA PRO A 141 9.85 -4.99 13.40
C PRO A 141 10.25 -3.50 13.48
N ILE A 142 9.30 -2.61 13.78
CA ILE A 142 9.52 -1.17 13.85
C ILE A 142 9.75 -0.74 15.29
N THR A 143 8.93 -1.23 16.22
CA THR A 143 8.97 -0.83 17.64
C THR A 143 9.75 -1.81 18.53
N ASP A 144 10.11 -2.99 18.00
CA ASP A 144 10.74 -4.12 18.71
C ASP A 144 9.95 -4.59 19.94
N LYS A 145 8.66 -4.25 20.00
CA LYS A 145 7.75 -4.69 21.06
C LYS A 145 7.05 -5.99 20.65
N PRO A 146 6.91 -6.97 21.56
CA PRO A 146 6.15 -8.19 21.27
C PRO A 146 4.68 -7.86 21.00
N PHE A 147 4.07 -8.57 20.06
CA PHE A 147 2.62 -8.52 19.86
C PHE A 147 1.90 -9.10 21.06
N GLU A 148 0.79 -8.48 21.45
CA GLU A 148 0.00 -8.96 22.58
C GLU A 148 -0.93 -10.08 22.10
N TYR A 149 -0.89 -11.20 22.82
CA TYR A 149 -1.69 -12.39 22.53
C TYR A 149 -2.47 -12.80 23.78
N ILE A 150 -3.80 -12.85 23.65
CA ILE A 150 -4.71 -13.15 24.76
C ILE A 150 -5.59 -14.34 24.34
N PRO A 151 -5.23 -15.59 24.73
CA PRO A 151 -6.07 -16.75 24.46
C PRO A 151 -7.32 -16.74 25.35
N ALA A 152 -8.46 -17.18 24.83
CA ALA A 152 -9.63 -17.43 25.66
C ALA A 152 -9.39 -18.62 26.60
N ALA A 153 -10.00 -18.58 27.79
CA ALA A 153 -9.84 -19.65 28.79
C ALA A 153 -10.32 -21.03 28.29
N VAL A 154 -11.30 -21.05 27.37
CA VAL A 154 -11.88 -22.26 26.78
C VAL A 154 -12.18 -22.03 25.30
N GLY A 155 -11.84 -23.02 24.46
CA GLY A 155 -12.14 -23.02 23.03
C GLY A 155 -10.95 -22.59 22.16
N THR A 156 -11.27 -22.04 21.00
CA THR A 156 -10.31 -21.71 19.92
C THR A 156 -10.26 -20.22 19.61
N LYS A 157 -10.92 -19.40 20.44
CA LYS A 157 -10.94 -17.94 20.31
C LYS A 157 -9.74 -17.31 21.01
N TYR A 158 -9.24 -16.23 20.43
CA TYR A 158 -8.12 -15.46 20.99
C TYR A 158 -8.15 -14.02 20.45
N GLU A 159 -7.42 -13.14 21.14
CA GLU A 159 -7.20 -11.77 20.70
C GLU A 159 -5.73 -11.55 20.34
N LEU A 160 -5.50 -10.84 19.24
CA LEU A 160 -4.19 -10.34 18.84
C LEU A 160 -4.23 -8.83 18.78
N CYS A 161 -3.36 -8.16 19.53
CA CYS A 161 -3.31 -6.69 19.57
C CYS A 161 -2.01 -6.13 19.02
N ALA A 162 -2.14 -4.99 18.37
CA ALA A 162 -1.03 -4.18 17.89
C ALA A 162 -1.38 -2.69 17.98
N THR A 163 -0.37 -1.84 17.82
CA THR A 163 -0.55 -0.39 17.73
C THR A 163 -0.34 0.06 16.29
N PHE A 164 -1.32 0.79 15.74
CA PHE A 164 -1.31 1.27 14.36
C PHE A 164 -1.13 2.78 14.28
N ASP A 165 -0.44 3.26 13.25
CA ASP A 165 -0.11 4.68 13.08
C ASP A 165 -1.18 5.44 12.28
N ASP A 166 -1.91 4.77 11.38
CA ASP A 166 -3.03 5.33 10.61
C ASP A 166 -4.28 4.46 10.75
N SER A 167 -5.43 5.02 10.37
CA SER A 167 -6.65 4.23 10.22
C SER A 167 -6.58 3.43 8.93
N GLY A 168 -6.74 2.12 9.03
CA GLY A 168 -6.70 1.19 7.92
C GLY A 168 -8.02 0.45 7.78
N SER A 169 -8.70 0.66 6.66
CA SER A 169 -9.70 -0.28 6.17
C SER A 169 -9.24 -0.78 4.81
N SER A 170 -8.97 -2.07 4.68
CA SER A 170 -8.71 -2.65 3.37
C SER A 170 -10.03 -3.17 2.80
N PRO A 171 -10.51 -2.67 1.65
CA PRO A 171 -11.69 -3.23 0.98
C PRO A 171 -11.50 -4.70 0.55
N ASN A 172 -10.24 -5.13 0.44
CA ASN A 172 -9.84 -6.42 -0.15
C ASN A 172 -9.06 -7.32 0.81
N ALA A 173 -8.62 -6.84 1.99
CA ALA A 173 -8.30 -7.74 3.09
C ALA A 173 -9.63 -8.25 3.64
N ALA A 174 -9.63 -9.44 4.25
CA ALA A 174 -10.79 -9.85 5.01
C ALA A 174 -11.19 -8.70 5.95
N ALA A 175 -12.46 -8.30 5.94
CA ALA A 175 -12.98 -7.15 6.69
C ALA A 175 -12.57 -7.14 8.17
N ILE A 176 -12.16 -8.29 8.68
CA ILE A 176 -11.58 -8.54 9.99
C ILE A 176 -10.31 -7.73 10.29
N TRP A 177 -9.51 -7.35 9.29
CA TRP A 177 -8.27 -6.55 9.48
C TRP A 177 -8.51 -5.03 9.41
N THR A 178 -9.74 -4.59 9.69
CA THR A 178 -10.07 -3.16 9.75
C THR A 178 -9.76 -2.63 11.15
N HIS A 179 -8.97 -1.56 11.23
CA HIS A 179 -8.55 -0.98 12.51
C HIS A 179 -8.58 0.56 12.49
N PRO A 180 -8.85 1.19 13.65
CA PRO A 180 -8.57 2.60 13.85
C PRO A 180 -7.06 2.83 14.00
N ALA A 181 -6.64 4.09 13.98
CA ALA A 181 -5.31 4.47 14.46
C ALA A 181 -5.23 4.23 15.97
N GLY A 182 -4.06 3.81 16.45
CA GLY A 182 -3.78 3.50 17.85
C GLY A 182 -3.83 2.00 18.17
N HIS A 183 -3.95 1.69 19.46
CA HIS A 183 -3.99 0.31 19.95
C HIS A 183 -5.31 -0.36 19.58
N HIS A 184 -5.24 -1.51 18.91
CA HIS A 184 -6.41 -2.27 18.50
C HIS A 184 -6.18 -3.78 18.63
N CYS A 185 -7.20 -4.50 19.10
CA CYS A 185 -7.21 -5.94 19.27
C CYS A 185 -8.20 -6.59 18.30
N PHE A 186 -7.74 -7.57 17.54
CA PHE A 186 -8.59 -8.36 16.65
C PHE A 186 -9.06 -9.62 17.36
N GLN A 187 -10.37 -9.86 17.33
CA GLN A 187 -10.96 -11.10 17.85
C GLN A 187 -10.95 -12.17 16.74
N LEU A 188 -10.18 -13.22 16.97
CA LEU A 188 -9.90 -14.27 15.99
C LEU A 188 -10.31 -15.64 16.55
N ASP A 189 -10.52 -16.60 15.64
CA ASP A 189 -10.87 -17.97 15.98
C ASP A 189 -9.97 -18.92 15.19
N ALA A 190 -9.12 -19.68 15.90
CA ALA A 190 -8.16 -20.59 15.28
C ALA A 190 -8.84 -21.79 14.62
N ALA A 191 -10.11 -22.08 14.91
CA ALA A 191 -10.85 -23.14 14.22
C ALA A 191 -11.57 -22.64 12.96
N ALA A 192 -11.72 -21.32 12.78
CA ALA A 192 -12.39 -20.79 11.59
C ALA A 192 -11.51 -21.00 10.34
N PRO A 193 -12.11 -21.12 9.14
CA PRO A 193 -11.37 -21.40 7.91
C PRO A 193 -10.25 -20.39 7.66
N ALA A 194 -9.06 -20.86 7.29
CA ALA A 194 -7.89 -20.02 7.04
C ALA A 194 -8.18 -18.85 6.10
N GLU A 195 -9.03 -19.05 5.08
CA GLU A 195 -9.44 -18.03 4.10
C GLU A 195 -10.02 -16.76 4.74
N ARG A 196 -10.60 -16.87 5.93
CA ARG A 196 -11.15 -15.73 6.69
C ARG A 196 -10.07 -14.78 7.18
N TYR A 197 -8.82 -15.23 7.30
CA TYR A 197 -7.71 -14.46 7.87
C TYR A 197 -6.54 -14.28 6.88
N TYR A 198 -6.37 -15.23 5.96
CA TYR A 198 -5.20 -15.39 5.08
C TYR A 198 -5.17 -14.47 3.84
N ASN A 199 -6.32 -13.91 3.43
CA ASN A 199 -6.42 -13.11 2.20
C ASN A 199 -5.61 -11.79 2.22
N TYR A 200 -5.02 -11.41 3.36
CA TYR A 200 -4.10 -10.27 3.42
C TYR A 200 -2.78 -10.55 2.66
N TYR A 201 -2.22 -11.77 2.78
CA TYR A 201 -0.90 -12.13 2.25
C TYR A 201 -0.87 -12.22 0.70
N ASN A 202 -1.89 -12.85 0.11
CA ASN A 202 -1.93 -13.14 -1.33
C ASN A 202 -1.89 -11.90 -2.24
N ARG A 203 -2.14 -10.69 -1.72
CA ARG A 203 -2.16 -9.46 -2.53
C ARG A 203 -0.91 -8.60 -2.42
N TYR A 204 -0.22 -8.64 -1.28
CA TYR A 204 1.05 -7.92 -1.09
C TYR A 204 2.28 -8.80 -1.36
N GLY A 205 2.15 -10.14 -1.26
CA GLY A 205 3.23 -11.10 -1.52
C GLY A 205 3.48 -11.47 -3.00
N ASP A 206 2.65 -11.01 -3.94
CA ASP A 206 2.72 -11.41 -5.37
C ASP A 206 3.90 -10.79 -6.15
N ILE A 207 4.77 -10.02 -5.48
CA ILE A 207 6.04 -9.54 -6.05
C ILE A 207 7.27 -10.35 -5.59
N HIS A 208 7.13 -11.30 -4.65
CA HIS A 208 8.29 -12.08 -4.20
C HIS A 208 8.09 -13.57 -3.98
N ASN A 209 6.86 -14.09 -3.82
CA ASN A 209 6.71 -15.47 -3.34
C ASN A 209 5.94 -16.42 -4.26
N ARG A 210 6.34 -16.47 -5.53
CA ARG A 210 5.85 -17.50 -6.47
C ARG A 210 6.44 -18.91 -6.21
N HIS A 211 7.23 -19.10 -5.16
CA HIS A 211 8.00 -20.33 -4.94
C HIS A 211 7.48 -21.27 -3.84
N VAL A 212 6.56 -20.85 -2.96
CA VAL A 212 6.17 -21.68 -1.79
C VAL A 212 4.89 -22.50 -2.03
N VAL A 213 4.04 -22.13 -2.99
CA VAL A 213 2.76 -22.83 -3.22
C VAL A 213 2.93 -24.18 -3.95
N GLN A 214 4.10 -24.47 -4.52
CA GLN A 214 4.30 -25.68 -5.34
C GLN A 214 4.70 -26.94 -4.56
N LEU A 215 4.86 -26.88 -3.23
CA LEU A 215 5.30 -28.03 -2.42
C LEU A 215 4.20 -28.69 -1.57
N GLY A 216 2.93 -28.29 -1.75
CA GLY A 216 1.80 -28.80 -0.95
C GLY A 216 0.96 -29.90 -1.59
N HIS A 217 1.30 -30.36 -2.80
CA HIS A 217 0.58 -31.46 -3.46
C HIS A 217 1.56 -32.59 -3.82
N THR A 218 1.80 -33.46 -2.85
CA THR A 218 2.16 -34.86 -3.06
C THR A 218 1.20 -35.73 -2.28
#